data_AF-A0AAW0M9Y5-F1
#
_entry.id   AF-A0AAW0M9Y5-F1
#
_cell.length_a   1.000
_cell.length_b   1.000
_cell.length_c   1.000
_cell.angle_alpha   90.00
_cell.angle_beta   90.00
_cell.angle_gamma   90.00
#
_symmetry.space_group_name_H-M   'P 1'
#
loop_
_entity.id
_entity.type
_entity.pdbx_description
1 polymer ?
#
loop_
_entity_poly.entity_id
_entity_poly.type
_entity_poly.pdbx_seq_one_letter_code
_entity_poly.pdbx_strand_id
1 'polypeptide(L)'
;MTTILGIHLILLGIDVFLLVFKTIYFGGVYDTWVPGGGDVRKITNLTLSPSVIFGYLLTIFPFGEEGWIGEGWIVSVDNLEDIIGGHIWLGSICILGGIWYILTKPFAWMRHVLVWFGEAYLSYSLGALAVIGFIACCFVWFNNTAY
;
A
#
# COMPACT_ATOMS: atom_id res chain seq x y z
N MET A 1 -4.41 23.24 7.15
CA MET A 1 -3.55 22.03 7.06
C MET A 1 -4.13 20.98 6.11
N THR A 2 -5.44 20.70 6.11
CA THR A 2 -6.05 19.66 5.26
C THR A 2 -5.81 19.83 3.76
N THR A 3 -5.82 21.06 3.23
CA THR A 3 -5.51 21.32 1.81
C THR A 3 -4.09 20.88 1.42
N ILE A 4 -3.09 21.16 2.26
CA ILE A 4 -1.70 20.75 2.00
C ILE A 4 -1.60 19.23 2.00
N LEU A 5 -2.19 18.57 3.01
CA LEU A 5 -2.27 17.10 3.07
C LEU A 5 -2.93 16.52 1.81
N GLY A 6 -4.04 17.11 1.36
CA GLY A 6 -4.77 16.65 0.19
C GLY A 6 -3.96 16.76 -1.11
N ILE A 7 -3.18 17.83 -1.30
CA ILE A 7 -2.26 17.95 -2.44
C ILE A 7 -1.21 16.84 -2.41
N HIS A 8 -0.60 16.58 -1.25
CA HIS A 8 0.42 15.54 -1.11
C HIS A 8 -0.16 14.14 -1.37
N LEU A 9 -1.38 13.86 -0.91
CA LEU A 9 -2.07 12.59 -1.18
C LEU A 9 -2.32 12.38 -2.69
N ILE A 10 -2.69 13.44 -3.43
CA ILE A 10 -2.85 13.35 -4.89
C ILE A 10 -1.51 13.06 -5.56
N LEU A 11 -0.43 13.73 -5.15
CA LEU A 11 0.91 13.48 -5.70
C LEU A 11 1.35 12.04 -5.45
N LEU A 12 1.20 11.54 -4.22
CA LEU A 12 1.49 10.15 -3.89
C LEU A 12 0.63 9.16 -4.72
N GLY A 13 -0.65 9.48 -4.93
CA GLY A 13 -1.52 8.67 -5.78
C GLY A 13 -1.04 8.60 -7.23
N ILE A 14 -0.58 9.73 -7.79
CA ILE A 14 0.02 9.78 -9.13
C ILE A 14 1.28 8.93 -9.19
N ASP A 15 2.17 9.04 -8.20
CA ASP A 15 3.40 8.25 -8.14
C ASP A 15 3.13 6.74 -8.10
N VAL A 16 2.10 6.31 -7.38
CA VAL A 16 1.63 4.93 -7.36
C VAL A 16 1.15 4.48 -8.75
N PHE A 17 0.42 5.33 -9.48
CA PHE A 17 0.00 5.01 -10.85
C PHE A 17 1.18 4.95 -11.84
N LEU A 18 2.29 5.65 -11.60
CA LEU A 18 3.49 5.52 -12.43
C LEU A 18 4.04 4.08 -12.38
N LEU A 19 4.00 3.42 -11.21
CA LEU A 19 4.37 2.01 -11.10
C LEU A 19 3.41 1.11 -11.90
N VAL A 20 2.11 1.35 -11.82
CA VAL A 20 1.09 0.61 -12.57
C VAL A 20 1.32 0.78 -14.09
N PHE A 21 1.60 2.00 -14.55
CA PHE A 21 1.92 2.23 -15.95
C PHE A 21 3.22 1.54 -16.37
N LYS A 22 4.23 1.48 -15.49
CA LYS A 22 5.48 0.75 -15.74
C LYS A 22 5.23 -0.74 -16.01
N THR A 23 4.35 -1.35 -15.23
CA THR A 23 4.11 -2.81 -15.28
C THR A 23 3.21 -3.24 -16.45
N ILE A 24 2.25 -2.39 -16.84
CA ILE A 24 1.32 -2.69 -17.94
C ILE A 24 1.89 -2.27 -19.30
N TYR A 25 2.40 -1.04 -19.42
CA TYR A 25 2.74 -0.44 -20.71
C TYR A 25 4.24 -0.44 -20.98
N PHE A 26 5.06 -0.02 -20.01
CA PHE A 26 6.50 0.21 -20.20
C PHE A 26 7.36 -1.02 -19.90
N GLY A 27 7.12 -2.10 -20.62
CA GLY A 27 8.01 -3.27 -20.66
C GLY A 27 7.88 -4.25 -19.49
N GLY A 28 7.05 -3.96 -18.48
CA GLY A 28 6.80 -4.90 -17.38
C GLY A 28 7.80 -4.79 -16.22
N VAL A 29 7.78 -5.77 -15.33
CA VAL A 29 8.67 -5.89 -14.18
C VAL A 29 9.17 -7.32 -14.07
N TYR A 30 10.24 -7.52 -13.30
CA TYR A 30 10.78 -8.85 -13.06
C TYR A 30 9.84 -9.68 -12.19
N ASP A 31 9.60 -10.92 -12.60
CA ASP A 31 8.79 -11.90 -11.87
C ASP A 31 9.62 -13.15 -11.62
N THR A 32 9.83 -13.49 -10.35
CA THR A 32 10.55 -14.68 -9.90
C THR A 32 9.77 -15.98 -10.15
N TRP A 33 8.45 -15.89 -10.32
CA TRP A 33 7.53 -17.03 -10.38
C TRP A 33 7.18 -17.47 -11.81
N VAL A 34 7.86 -16.93 -12.82
CA VAL A 34 7.65 -17.32 -14.22
C VAL A 34 8.00 -18.81 -14.43
N PRO A 35 7.15 -19.57 -15.13
CA PRO A 35 7.45 -20.97 -15.47
C PRO A 35 8.74 -21.07 -16.29
N GLY A 36 9.74 -21.79 -15.76
CA GLY A 36 11.04 -21.95 -16.41
C GLY A 36 12.17 -21.08 -15.85
N GLY A 37 11.87 -20.27 -14.82
CA GLY A 37 12.84 -19.37 -14.16
C GLY A 37 12.42 -17.91 -14.29
N GLY A 38 12.87 -17.06 -13.36
CA GLY A 38 12.42 -15.68 -13.30
C GLY A 38 12.80 -14.86 -14.54
N ASP A 39 11.87 -14.04 -15.01
CA ASP A 39 12.02 -13.19 -16.21
C ASP A 39 11.19 -11.91 -16.09
N VAL A 40 11.49 -10.92 -16.94
CA VAL A 40 10.73 -9.68 -17.04
C VAL A 40 9.47 -9.92 -17.86
N ARG A 41 8.29 -9.70 -17.26
CA ARG A 41 7.02 -9.80 -17.97
C ARG A 41 6.09 -8.61 -17.70
N LYS A 42 5.19 -8.38 -18.67
CA LYS A 42 4.08 -7.44 -18.50
C LYS A 42 2.95 -8.12 -17.74
N ILE A 43 2.31 -7.36 -16.84
CA ILE A 43 1.16 -7.84 -16.08
C ILE A 43 -0.11 -7.41 -16.80
N THR A 44 -0.89 -8.37 -17.28
CA THR A 44 -2.09 -8.14 -18.10
C THR A 44 -3.38 -8.48 -17.37
N ASN A 45 -3.37 -9.47 -16.49
CA ASN A 45 -4.53 -9.94 -15.75
C ASN A 45 -4.44 -9.52 -14.28
N LEU A 46 -4.84 -8.27 -13.99
CA LEU A 46 -4.71 -7.69 -12.66
C LEU A 46 -5.81 -8.17 -11.71
N THR A 47 -5.44 -8.43 -10.45
CA THR A 47 -6.42 -8.73 -9.41
C THR A 47 -7.07 -7.44 -8.91
N LEU A 48 -8.28 -7.18 -9.37
CA LEU A 48 -9.08 -6.03 -8.92
C LEU A 48 -10.14 -6.40 -7.89
N SER A 49 -10.24 -7.69 -7.53
CA SER A 49 -11.24 -8.15 -6.56
C SER A 49 -10.96 -7.54 -5.17
N PRO A 50 -11.88 -6.74 -4.61
CA PRO A 50 -11.68 -6.12 -3.30
C PRO A 50 -11.52 -7.16 -2.19
N SER A 51 -12.20 -8.30 -2.31
CA SER A 51 -12.15 -9.35 -1.28
C SER A 51 -10.76 -9.96 -1.14
N VAL A 52 -10.00 -10.03 -2.23
CA VAL A 52 -8.62 -10.54 -2.23
C VAL A 52 -7.69 -9.47 -1.67
N ILE A 53 -7.74 -8.26 -2.25
CA ILE A 53 -6.83 -7.16 -1.87
C ILE A 53 -7.01 -6.74 -0.41
N PHE A 54 -8.25 -6.53 0.04
CA PHE A 54 -8.51 -6.22 1.45
C PHE A 54 -8.45 -7.46 2.36
N GLY A 55 -8.48 -8.67 1.77
CA GLY A 55 -8.24 -9.92 2.48
C GLY A 55 -6.85 -9.95 3.13
N TYR A 56 -5.81 -9.56 2.40
CA TYR A 56 -4.43 -9.45 2.93
C TYR A 56 -4.32 -8.50 4.13
N LEU A 57 -5.12 -7.43 4.17
CA LEU A 57 -5.13 -6.48 5.30
C LEU A 57 -5.83 -7.05 6.53
N LEU A 58 -6.82 -7.92 6.33
CA LEU A 58 -7.67 -8.52 7.37
C LEU A 58 -7.16 -9.89 7.85
N THR A 59 -6.02 -10.37 7.36
CA THR A 59 -5.29 -11.49 7.95
C THR A 59 -4.79 -11.06 9.33
N ILE A 60 -5.60 -11.33 10.36
CA ILE A 60 -5.51 -10.72 11.69
C ILE A 60 -4.40 -11.32 12.59
N PHE A 61 -3.78 -12.44 12.21
CA PHE A 61 -2.76 -13.10 13.03
C PHE A 61 -1.37 -13.10 12.39
N PRO A 62 -0.42 -12.26 12.88
CA PRO A 62 0.97 -12.28 12.43
C PRO A 62 1.80 -13.44 13.00
N PHE A 63 1.18 -14.36 13.74
CA PHE A 63 1.83 -15.52 14.36
C PHE A 63 1.40 -16.80 13.66
N GLY A 64 2.36 -17.48 13.05
CA GLY A 64 2.16 -18.83 12.53
C GLY A 64 2.06 -19.81 13.68
N GLU A 65 0.91 -20.46 13.83
CA GLU A 65 0.75 -21.66 14.65
C GLU A 65 0.36 -22.84 13.74
N GLU A 66 0.89 -24.01 14.08
CA GLU A 66 1.01 -25.21 13.25
C GLU A 66 -0.29 -25.65 12.58
N GLY A 67 -0.22 -25.85 11.25
CA GLY A 67 -1.32 -26.36 10.42
C GLY A 67 -1.57 -25.54 9.15
N TRP A 68 -1.13 -24.29 9.16
CA TRP A 68 -1.20 -23.36 8.02
C TRP A 68 0.14 -22.63 7.89
N ILE A 69 0.98 -23.08 6.97
CA ILE A 69 2.00 -22.20 6.39
C ILE A 69 1.22 -21.02 5.78
N GLY A 70 1.38 -19.75 6.22
CA GLY A 70 1.00 -18.63 5.34
C GLY A 70 0.18 -17.43 5.86
N GLU A 71 -0.01 -17.18 7.16
CA GLU A 71 -0.73 -15.97 7.64
C GLU A 71 0.17 -14.72 7.74
N GLY A 72 1.09 -14.51 6.79
CA GLY A 72 2.10 -13.44 6.81
C GLY A 72 1.58 -12.02 6.58
N TRP A 73 0.38 -11.66 7.07
CA TRP A 73 -0.31 -10.39 6.82
C TRP A 73 -0.15 -9.93 5.36
N ILE A 74 0.22 -8.68 5.11
CA ILE A 74 0.54 -8.18 3.75
C ILE A 74 1.88 -8.71 3.20
N VAL A 75 2.75 -9.27 4.04
CA VAL A 75 4.06 -9.83 3.65
C VAL A 75 3.91 -11.16 2.90
N SER A 76 2.76 -11.84 3.00
CA SER A 76 2.50 -13.11 2.33
C SER A 76 2.16 -13.00 0.84
N VAL A 77 2.15 -11.78 0.27
CA VAL A 77 1.83 -11.59 -1.15
C VAL A 77 2.82 -12.37 -2.05
N ASP A 78 2.27 -13.23 -2.90
CA ASP A 78 3.02 -14.26 -3.63
C ASP A 78 3.02 -14.09 -5.15
N ASN A 79 2.30 -13.08 -5.67
CA ASN A 79 2.20 -12.83 -7.10
C ASN A 79 2.18 -11.33 -7.43
N LEU A 80 2.57 -10.99 -8.65
CA LEU A 80 2.66 -9.59 -9.10
C LEU A 80 1.30 -8.99 -9.44
N GLU A 81 0.33 -9.82 -9.83
CA GLU A 81 -1.03 -9.42 -10.14
C GLU A 81 -1.70 -8.75 -8.93
N ASP A 82 -1.49 -9.29 -7.73
CA ASP A 82 -2.00 -8.77 -6.47
C ASP A 82 -1.22 -7.55 -5.99
N ILE A 83 0.11 -7.53 -6.18
CA ILE A 83 0.93 -6.35 -5.88
C ILE A 83 0.45 -5.17 -6.73
N ILE A 84 0.37 -5.31 -8.05
CA ILE A 84 -0.05 -4.21 -8.93
C ILE A 84 -1.54 -3.89 -8.75
N GLY A 85 -2.39 -4.90 -8.53
CA GLY A 85 -3.80 -4.71 -8.18
C GLY A 85 -3.98 -3.88 -6.91
N GLY A 86 -3.20 -4.16 -5.86
CA GLY A 86 -3.18 -3.39 -4.61
C GLY A 86 -2.75 -1.95 -4.82
N HIS A 87 -1.76 -1.70 -5.69
CA HIS A 87 -1.33 -0.34 -6.03
C HIS A 87 -2.42 0.44 -6.79
N ILE A 88 -3.24 -0.20 -7.62
CA ILE A 88 -4.39 0.45 -8.27
C ILE A 88 -5.41 0.92 -7.23
N TRP A 89 -5.71 0.06 -6.24
CA TRP A 89 -6.58 0.43 -5.12
C TRP A 89 -5.99 1.58 -4.29
N LEU A 90 -4.71 1.48 -3.91
CA LEU A 90 -4.03 2.51 -3.12
C LEU A 90 -3.99 3.85 -3.84
N GLY A 91 -3.60 3.88 -5.12
CA GLY A 91 -3.57 5.10 -5.93
C GLY A 91 -4.94 5.77 -6.02
N SER A 92 -5.99 4.97 -6.22
CA SER A 92 -7.38 5.46 -6.24
C SER A 92 -7.80 6.06 -4.90
N ILE A 93 -7.51 5.39 -3.79
CA ILE A 93 -7.83 5.85 -2.43
C ILE A 93 -7.07 7.14 -2.10
N CYS A 94 -5.79 7.24 -2.45
CA CYS A 94 -4.98 8.44 -2.24
C CYS A 94 -5.52 9.65 -3.01
N ILE A 95 -5.88 9.49 -4.29
CA ILE A 95 -6.44 10.59 -5.08
C ILE A 95 -7.81 11.02 -4.56
N LEU A 96 -8.73 10.08 -4.36
CA LEU A 96 -10.08 10.38 -3.86
C LEU A 96 -10.04 11.00 -2.46
N GLY A 97 -9.20 10.45 -1.58
CA GLY A 97 -8.94 10.99 -0.24
C GLY A 97 -8.31 12.37 -0.29
N GLY A 98 -7.38 12.62 -1.21
CA GLY A 98 -6.75 13.92 -1.40
C GLY A 98 -7.74 15.00 -1.84
N ILE A 99 -8.61 14.69 -2.82
CA ILE A 99 -9.72 15.56 -3.25
C ILE A 99 -10.65 15.84 -2.06
N TRP A 100 -11.00 14.81 -1.30
CA TRP A 100 -11.82 14.95 -0.10
C TRP A 100 -11.19 15.92 0.92
N TYR A 101 -9.90 15.78 1.24
CA TYR A 101 -9.21 16.65 2.19
C TYR A 101 -9.05 18.11 1.71
N ILE A 102 -9.02 18.33 0.38
CA ILE A 102 -9.05 19.68 -0.19
C ILE A 102 -10.42 20.33 -0.02
N LEU A 103 -11.49 19.58 -0.28
CA LEU A 103 -12.86 20.10 -0.30
C LEU A 103 -13.50 20.19 1.09
N THR A 104 -12.99 19.46 2.07
CA THR A 104 -13.59 19.38 3.41
C THR A 104 -12.71 20.00 4.50
N LYS A 105 -13.33 20.27 5.65
CA LYS A 105 -12.67 20.76 6.86
C LYS A 105 -12.85 19.72 7.99
N PRO A 106 -11.95 19.67 8.98
CA PRO A 106 -12.08 18.74 10.10
C PRO A 106 -13.44 18.86 10.79
N PHE A 107 -14.10 17.71 10.94
CA PHE A 107 -15.36 17.60 11.66
C PHE A 107 -15.21 17.97 13.13
N ALA A 108 -16.31 18.34 13.78
CA ALA A 108 -16.30 18.81 15.16
C ALA A 108 -15.63 17.82 16.13
N TRP A 109 -16.00 16.53 16.06
CA TRP A 109 -15.42 15.49 16.92
C TRP A 109 -13.90 15.37 16.76
N MET A 110 -13.37 15.45 15.53
CA MET A 110 -11.94 15.36 15.27
C MET A 110 -11.18 16.50 15.96
N ARG A 111 -11.76 17.71 15.95
CA ARG A 111 -11.17 18.89 16.60
C ARG A 111 -11.03 18.73 18.12
N HIS A 112 -11.82 17.87 18.74
CA HIS A 112 -11.82 17.63 20.19
C HIS A 112 -10.90 16.49 20.63
N VAL A 113 -10.51 15.59 19.72
CA VAL A 113 -9.68 14.42 20.06
C VAL A 113 -8.21 14.62 19.69
N LEU A 114 -7.92 15.41 18.66
CA LEU A 114 -6.56 15.64 18.18
C LEU A 114 -5.96 16.95 18.69
N VAL A 115 -4.63 17.00 18.64
CA VAL A 115 -3.82 18.16 18.99
C VAL A 115 -3.36 18.87 17.71
N TRP A 116 -3.55 20.20 17.62
CA TRP A 116 -3.49 20.95 16.35
C TRP A 116 -2.32 21.95 16.29
N PHE A 117 -1.08 21.50 16.51
CA PHE A 117 0.12 22.32 16.32
C PHE A 117 1.24 21.56 15.62
N GLY A 118 2.27 22.28 15.15
CA GLY A 118 3.33 21.75 14.29
C GLY A 118 4.01 20.47 14.81
N GLU A 119 4.45 20.49 16.07
CA GLU A 119 5.10 19.34 16.72
C GLU A 119 4.15 18.14 16.89
N ALA A 120 2.84 18.36 17.07
CA ALA A 120 1.88 17.26 17.08
C ALA A 120 1.74 16.61 15.70
N TYR A 121 1.70 17.39 14.61
CA TYR A 121 1.69 16.81 13.26
C TYR A 121 2.98 16.05 12.94
N LEU A 122 4.12 16.54 13.44
CA LEU A 122 5.40 15.85 13.32
C LEU A 122 5.37 14.52 14.09
N SER A 123 4.84 14.50 15.32
CA SER A 123 4.78 13.27 16.12
C SER A 123 3.86 12.21 15.49
N TYR A 124 2.73 12.60 14.89
CA TYR A 124 1.87 11.69 14.14
C TYR A 124 2.62 11.05 12.95
N SER A 125 3.43 11.85 12.25
CA SER A 125 4.21 11.39 11.11
C SER A 125 5.37 10.46 11.53
N LEU A 126 6.03 10.77 12.65
CA LEU A 126 7.09 9.91 13.23
C LEU A 126 6.54 8.55 13.66
N GLY A 127 5.37 8.51 14.28
CA GLY A 127 4.70 7.26 14.64
C GLY A 127 4.38 6.41 13.41
N ALA A 128 3.86 7.02 12.35
CA ALA A 128 3.58 6.33 11.10
C ALA A 128 4.86 5.78 10.43
N LEU A 129 5.93 6.58 10.36
CA LEU A 129 7.21 6.15 9.79
C LEU A 129 7.86 5.01 10.56
N ALA A 130 7.75 5.00 11.90
CA ALA A 130 8.26 3.90 12.72
C ALA A 130 7.59 2.56 12.35
N VAL A 131 6.26 2.56 12.21
CA VAL A 131 5.51 1.36 11.79
C VAL A 131 5.88 0.94 10.38
N ILE A 132 5.99 1.88 9.43
CA ILE A 132 6.43 1.58 8.05
C ILE A 132 7.82 0.94 8.05
N GLY A 133 8.74 1.40 8.91
CA GLY A 133 10.07 0.81 9.06
C GLY A 133 10.05 -0.63 9.56
N PHE A 134 9.21 -0.95 10.55
CA PHE A 134 9.04 -2.33 11.02
C PHE A 134 8.44 -3.24 9.94
N ILE A 135 7.44 -2.73 9.19
CA ILE A 135 6.84 -3.46 8.08
C ILE A 135 7.89 -3.75 7.00
N ALA A 136 8.70 -2.75 6.63
CA ALA A 136 9.77 -2.91 5.64
C ALA A 136 10.82 -3.96 6.05
N CYS A 137 11.17 -4.01 7.34
CA CYS A 137 12.07 -5.03 7.89
C CYS A 137 11.54 -6.45 7.67
N CYS A 138 10.25 -6.68 7.94
CA CYS A 138 9.63 -7.98 7.69
C CYS A 138 9.54 -8.30 6.18
N PHE A 139 9.20 -7.33 5.35
CA PHE A 139 9.09 -7.52 3.91
C PHE A 139 10.39 -7.99 3.28
N VAL A 140 11.50 -7.31 3.56
CA VAL A 140 12.80 -7.67 2.98
C VAL A 140 13.34 -9.01 3.54
N TRP A 141 12.93 -9.38 4.75
CA TRP A 141 13.39 -10.62 5.37
C TRP A 141 12.61 -11.86 4.90
N PHE A 142 11.30 -11.72 4.61
CA PHE A 142 10.42 -12.86 4.36
C PHE A 142 9.85 -12.94 2.94
N ASN A 143 9.65 -11.82 2.24
CA ASN A 143 8.98 -11.84 0.94
C ASN A 143 10.00 -11.97 -0.21
N ASN A 144 9.85 -13.03 -1.01
CA ASN A 144 10.69 -13.35 -2.17
C ASN A 144 10.01 -13.05 -3.53
N THR A 145 8.86 -12.37 -3.49
CA THR A 145 8.13 -11.91 -4.69
C THR A 145 8.55 -10.49 -5.05
N ALA A 146 8.66 -9.62 -4.04
CA ALA A 146 9.02 -8.22 -4.19
C ALA A 146 10.54 -7.95 -4.03
N TYR A 147 11.29 -8.91 -3.45
CA TYR A 147 12.74 -8.86 -3.24
C TYR A 147 13.39 -10.15 -3.74
#